data_AF-A0A2S7L295-F1
#
_entry.id   AF-A0A2S7L295-F1
#
_cell.length_a   1.000
_cell.length_b   1.000
_cell.length_c   1.000
_cell.angle_alpha   90.00
_cell.angle_beta   90.00
_cell.angle_gamma   90.00
#
_symmetry.space_group_name_H-M   'P 1'
#
loop_
_entity.id
_entity.type
_entity.pdbx_description
1 polymer ?
#
loop_
_entity_poly.entity_id
_entity_poly.type
_entity_poly.pdbx_seq_one_letter_code
_entity_poly.pdbx_strand_id
1 'polypeptide(L)'
;MSKIISGFSKLSKKEKIEWLTKNYFHNQTETVNIIKQYWNIDTDLQELHDDFIENTISNFYMPYGVAPNFVINDREYVIPMVVEESSVVAAASLVAKFWSTRGGFKTKVFGTKKIGQVHFMFAGDKKDLENYFNKNKTELFAATASITKNMEKRGGGILAINLIDKTDKLPNYYQLHITFETKDSMGANFINSCLEAIAKKFENEHIEIVMSILSNFVPECLVRAEVSCKIDELGGENPQKFAEKFYQAVKIAEIEPYRAVTHNKGIMNGIDAVVLATGNDFRAIEAGAHAYASKSGQYTSLSHCSIDNGIFKFWIEIPLALGTVGGLTALHPMAKLSLEMLQKPSARTLMQIIAAAGLAQNFAALRALTTKGIQHGHMKMHLQNILNQFEANEAEKEIITAYFDKRTVSHSAVVEKLNSLRKPKINWINFLDENLVRTHLSKLNTISEPNFGSMNAQQMIEHLSAVTQIANGNWVVNRFVSDEKTARRKPFLNTDAELQIGFKASFLEEEPNELKFNSIQEAIDDLLGQVAIFVKVFTDDDKRTVVHPFFGELNFDDWQKFQVKHFTHHFKQFGLL
;
A
#
# COMPACT_ATOMS: atom_id res chain seq x y z
N MET A 1 9.36 2.38 -36.88
CA MET A 1 9.90 3.76 -36.76
C MET A 1 10.51 3.93 -35.38
N SER A 2 11.52 4.79 -35.26
CA SER A 2 12.11 5.14 -33.96
C SER A 2 11.03 5.77 -33.06
N LYS A 3 10.97 5.32 -31.79
CA LYS A 3 10.10 5.91 -30.76
C LYS A 3 10.76 7.10 -30.05
N ILE A 4 11.92 7.54 -30.53
CA ILE A 4 12.64 8.73 -30.02
C ILE A 4 12.00 9.97 -30.65
N ILE A 5 11.53 10.89 -29.81
CA ILE A 5 10.88 12.14 -30.22
C ILE A 5 11.75 13.35 -29.91
N SER A 6 11.81 14.30 -30.85
CA SER A 6 12.36 15.63 -30.63
C SER A 6 11.24 16.66 -30.53
N GLY A 7 11.40 17.65 -29.66
CA GLY A 7 10.42 18.73 -29.49
C GLY A 7 9.14 18.36 -28.73
N PHE A 8 9.13 17.27 -27.96
CA PHE A 8 7.95 16.84 -27.18
C PHE A 8 7.38 17.94 -26.27
N SER A 9 8.24 18.78 -25.69
CA SER A 9 7.81 19.90 -24.84
C SER A 9 6.93 20.92 -25.56
N LYS A 10 7.09 21.07 -26.88
CA LYS A 10 6.33 22.00 -27.73
C LYS A 10 4.94 21.48 -28.08
N LEU A 11 4.68 20.19 -27.88
CA LEU A 11 3.36 19.61 -28.12
C LEU A 11 2.35 20.10 -27.08
N SER A 12 1.12 20.30 -27.53
CA SER A 12 -0.03 20.50 -26.64
C SER A 12 -0.24 19.26 -25.77
N LYS A 13 -0.95 19.42 -24.64
CA LYS A 13 -1.28 18.31 -23.73
C LYS A 13 -1.98 17.15 -24.47
N LYS A 14 -2.87 17.47 -25.40
CA LYS A 14 -3.57 16.48 -26.24
C LYS A 14 -2.60 15.72 -27.16
N GLU A 15 -1.73 16.44 -27.87
CA GLU A 15 -0.74 15.83 -28.77
C GLU A 15 0.29 14.98 -28.00
N LYS A 16 0.67 15.39 -26.78
CA LYS A 16 1.51 14.59 -25.88
C LYS A 16 0.86 13.24 -25.56
N ILE A 17 -0.43 13.25 -25.23
CA ILE A 17 -1.20 12.04 -24.92
C ILE A 17 -1.38 11.16 -26.15
N GLU A 18 -1.73 11.75 -27.31
CA GLU A 18 -1.88 11.02 -28.57
C GLU A 18 -0.56 10.36 -29.00
N TRP A 19 0.55 11.08 -28.88
CA TRP A 19 1.86 10.51 -29.16
C TRP A 19 2.20 9.36 -28.20
N LEU A 20 1.94 9.53 -26.89
CA LEU A 20 2.18 8.52 -25.89
C LEU A 20 1.35 7.24 -26.14
N THR A 21 0.04 7.39 -26.35
CA THR A 21 -0.88 6.26 -26.53
C THR A 21 -0.56 5.49 -27.82
N LYS A 22 -0.28 6.19 -28.93
CA LYS A 22 0.06 5.56 -30.21
C LYS A 22 1.36 4.74 -30.16
N ASN A 23 2.32 5.15 -29.34
CA ASN A 23 3.66 4.55 -29.35
C ASN A 23 3.89 3.52 -28.23
N TYR A 24 3.21 3.62 -27.10
CA TYR A 24 3.51 2.82 -25.91
C TYR A 24 2.34 1.99 -25.37
N PHE A 25 1.12 2.16 -25.90
CA PHE A 25 -0.06 1.46 -25.40
C PHE A 25 -0.80 0.72 -26.51
N HIS A 26 -1.28 -0.49 -26.18
CA HIS A 26 -2.08 -1.31 -27.10
C HIS A 26 -3.53 -0.82 -27.17
N ASN A 27 -4.15 -0.53 -26.01
CA ASN A 27 -5.50 0.00 -25.93
C ASN A 27 -5.50 1.52 -25.71
N GLN A 28 -5.53 2.26 -26.82
CA GLN A 28 -5.42 3.72 -26.80
C GLN A 28 -6.62 4.38 -26.10
N THR A 29 -7.84 3.88 -26.35
CA THR A 29 -9.07 4.45 -25.80
C THR A 29 -9.11 4.33 -24.28
N GLU A 30 -8.82 3.14 -23.75
CA GLU A 30 -8.77 2.90 -22.30
C GLU A 30 -7.68 3.75 -21.63
N THR A 31 -6.50 3.83 -22.24
CA THR A 31 -5.38 4.64 -21.72
C THR A 31 -5.75 6.12 -21.63
N VAL A 32 -6.37 6.68 -22.69
CA VAL A 32 -6.83 8.08 -22.70
C VAL A 32 -7.88 8.31 -21.61
N ASN A 33 -8.80 7.36 -21.41
CA ASN A 33 -9.84 7.46 -20.38
C ASN A 33 -9.22 7.47 -18.98
N ILE A 34 -8.26 6.58 -18.67
CA ILE A 34 -7.56 6.55 -17.39
C ILE A 34 -6.80 7.87 -17.15
N ILE A 35 -6.07 8.37 -18.14
CA ILE A 35 -5.33 9.65 -18.03
C ILE A 35 -6.30 10.79 -17.67
N LYS A 36 -7.45 10.87 -18.34
CA LYS A 36 -8.45 11.92 -18.12
C LYS A 36 -9.23 11.76 -16.83
N GLN A 37 -9.32 10.55 -16.27
CA GLN A 37 -10.04 10.29 -15.02
C GLN A 37 -9.51 11.13 -13.85
N TYR A 38 -8.22 11.47 -13.87
CA TYR A 38 -7.56 12.26 -12.84
C TYR A 38 -7.46 13.75 -13.19
N TRP A 39 -8.16 14.22 -14.22
CA TRP A 39 -8.24 15.66 -14.49
C TRP A 39 -9.29 16.29 -13.60
N ASN A 40 -9.00 17.50 -13.12
CA ASN A 40 -10.00 18.30 -12.43
C ASN A 40 -11.09 18.72 -13.43
N ILE A 41 -12.34 18.73 -12.97
CA ILE A 41 -13.48 19.24 -13.74
C ILE A 41 -13.34 20.76 -13.91
N ASP A 42 -12.83 21.44 -12.88
CA ASP A 42 -12.47 22.85 -12.92
C ASP A 42 -11.21 23.03 -13.77
N THR A 43 -11.36 23.74 -14.89
CA THR A 43 -10.30 23.96 -15.89
C THR A 43 -9.21 24.88 -15.39
N ASP A 44 -9.54 25.90 -14.59
CA ASP A 44 -8.57 26.86 -14.07
C ASP A 44 -7.70 26.18 -13.00
N LEU A 45 -8.32 25.32 -12.18
CA LEU A 45 -7.60 24.47 -11.24
C LEU A 45 -6.70 23.46 -11.97
N GLN A 46 -7.17 22.86 -13.06
CA GLN A 46 -6.34 21.94 -13.84
C GLN A 46 -5.16 22.67 -14.51
N GLU A 47 -5.37 23.86 -15.06
CA GLU A 47 -4.31 24.67 -15.67
C GLU A 47 -3.26 25.07 -14.62
N LEU A 48 -3.69 25.48 -13.43
CA LEU A 48 -2.79 25.73 -12.31
C LEU A 48 -1.91 24.52 -11.98
N HIS A 49 -2.48 23.30 -11.97
CA HIS A 49 -1.72 22.08 -11.73
C HIS A 49 -0.79 21.73 -12.89
N ASP A 50 -1.22 21.98 -14.13
CA ASP A 50 -0.41 21.76 -15.32
C ASP A 50 0.84 22.66 -15.33
N ASP A 51 0.75 23.87 -14.78
CA ASP A 51 1.83 24.84 -14.67
C ASP A 51 2.86 24.55 -13.57
N PHE A 52 2.62 23.54 -12.70
CA PHE A 52 3.57 23.20 -11.63
C PHE A 52 4.86 22.56 -12.15
N ILE A 53 4.78 21.80 -13.25
CA ILE A 53 5.92 21.13 -13.89
C ILE A 53 5.72 21.05 -15.40
N GLU A 54 6.77 20.75 -16.15
CA GLU A 54 6.67 20.58 -17.59
C GLU A 54 6.07 19.21 -17.99
N ASN A 55 5.52 19.15 -19.21
CA ASN A 55 5.03 17.90 -19.83
C ASN A 55 3.90 17.19 -19.05
N THR A 56 3.16 17.91 -18.23
CA THR A 56 2.01 17.38 -17.48
C THR A 56 0.94 16.82 -18.41
N ILE A 57 0.56 15.56 -18.19
CA ILE A 57 -0.53 14.88 -18.92
C ILE A 57 -1.72 14.54 -18.01
N SER A 58 -1.51 14.45 -16.70
CA SER A 58 -2.54 14.17 -15.70
C SER A 58 -2.04 14.49 -14.30
N ASN A 59 -2.94 14.46 -13.31
CA ASN A 59 -2.60 14.53 -11.89
C ASN A 59 -2.36 13.12 -11.33
N PHE A 60 -1.54 13.03 -10.29
CA PHE A 60 -1.41 11.82 -9.48
C PHE A 60 -1.81 12.15 -8.03
N TYR A 61 -2.88 11.52 -7.54
CA TYR A 61 -3.36 11.77 -6.19
C TYR A 61 -2.68 10.85 -5.19
N MET A 62 -2.26 11.44 -4.07
CA MET A 62 -1.81 10.71 -2.88
C MET A 62 -2.77 11.03 -1.72
N PRO A 63 -3.11 10.06 -0.86
CA PRO A 63 -4.07 10.28 0.22
C PRO A 63 -3.67 11.45 1.12
N TYR A 64 -4.64 12.34 1.40
CA TYR A 64 -4.51 13.45 2.34
C TYR A 64 -5.21 13.08 3.65
N GLY A 65 -4.44 12.86 4.70
CA GLY A 65 -4.92 12.53 6.05
C GLY A 65 -4.63 13.65 7.06
N VAL A 66 -5.19 13.50 8.26
CA VAL A 66 -4.97 14.41 9.39
C VAL A 66 -4.64 13.64 10.65
N ALA A 67 -3.68 14.14 11.42
CA ALA A 67 -3.27 13.58 12.70
C ALA A 67 -3.58 14.58 13.83
N PRO A 68 -4.67 14.39 14.60
CA PRO A 68 -5.06 15.29 15.68
C PRO A 68 -4.28 15.04 16.98
N ASN A 69 -4.53 15.91 17.97
CA ASN A 69 -4.04 15.81 19.36
C ASN A 69 -2.56 16.14 19.59
N PHE A 70 -1.89 16.81 18.65
CA PHE A 70 -0.53 17.27 18.90
C PHE A 70 -0.56 18.46 19.85
N VAL A 71 0.12 18.35 21.00
CA VAL A 71 0.37 19.47 21.90
C VAL A 71 1.85 19.82 21.78
N ILE A 72 2.18 20.93 21.13
CA ILE A 72 3.56 21.36 20.84
C ILE A 72 3.79 22.73 21.48
N ASN A 73 4.74 22.82 22.42
CA ASN A 73 4.98 24.03 23.22
C ASN A 73 3.67 24.61 23.80
N ASP A 74 2.85 23.72 24.37
CA ASP A 74 1.58 24.07 25.02
C ASP A 74 0.51 24.64 24.08
N ARG A 75 0.66 24.40 22.77
CA ARG A 75 -0.36 24.72 21.75
C ARG A 75 -0.85 23.46 21.05
N GLU A 76 -2.16 23.41 20.81
CA GLU A 76 -2.82 22.29 20.16
C GLU A 76 -2.78 22.43 18.64
N TYR A 77 -2.48 21.33 17.94
CA TYR A 77 -2.40 21.24 16.49
C TYR A 77 -3.11 19.99 15.97
N VAL A 78 -3.71 20.15 14.80
CA VAL A 78 -4.05 19.04 13.89
C VAL A 78 -3.05 19.09 12.76
N ILE A 79 -2.30 18.01 12.57
CA ILE A 79 -1.21 17.97 11.57
C ILE A 79 -1.73 17.33 10.28
N PRO A 80 -1.71 18.04 9.13
CA PRO A 80 -2.02 17.45 7.84
C PRO A 80 -0.87 16.59 7.33
N MET A 81 -1.18 15.44 6.72
CA MET A 81 -0.21 14.45 6.28
C MET A 81 -0.62 13.87 4.92
N VAL A 82 0.25 13.98 3.91
CA VAL A 82 0.04 13.36 2.59
C VAL A 82 1.01 12.19 2.43
N VAL A 83 0.50 10.96 2.42
CA VAL A 83 1.31 9.74 2.41
C VAL A 83 0.50 8.56 1.90
N GLU A 84 1.14 7.66 1.14
CA GLU A 84 0.57 6.43 0.61
C GLU A 84 0.67 5.25 1.59
N GLU A 85 1.66 5.29 2.50
CA GLU A 85 1.93 4.22 3.44
C GLU A 85 0.85 4.10 4.52
N SER A 86 0.33 2.88 4.67
CA SER A 86 -0.68 2.55 5.68
C SER A 86 -0.16 2.76 7.10
N SER A 87 -1.07 3.02 8.03
CA SER A 87 -0.79 3.21 9.47
C SER A 87 0.05 4.44 9.86
N VAL A 88 0.69 5.17 8.94
CA VAL A 88 1.54 6.34 9.28
C VAL A 88 0.73 7.42 10.02
N VAL A 89 -0.39 7.87 9.44
CA VAL A 89 -1.25 8.89 10.04
C VAL A 89 -1.87 8.42 11.36
N ALA A 90 -2.28 7.15 11.43
CA ALA A 90 -2.86 6.56 12.63
C ALA A 90 -1.84 6.46 13.78
N ALA A 91 -0.61 6.08 13.46
CA ALA A 91 0.50 6.00 14.41
C ALA A 91 0.85 7.38 14.98
N ALA A 92 0.99 8.39 14.11
CA ALA A 92 1.20 9.77 14.52
C ALA A 92 0.09 10.28 15.47
N SER A 93 -1.17 10.04 15.12
CA SER A 93 -2.34 10.42 15.93
C SER A 93 -2.37 9.75 17.30
N LEU A 94 -2.07 8.45 17.35
CA LEU A 94 -2.02 7.67 18.59
C LEU A 94 -0.93 8.19 19.53
N VAL A 95 0.25 8.49 18.98
CA VAL A 95 1.39 8.99 19.76
C VAL A 95 1.17 10.44 20.21
N ALA A 96 0.58 11.28 19.36
CA ALA A 96 0.19 12.63 19.73
C ALA A 96 -0.77 12.62 20.92
N LYS A 97 -1.82 11.79 20.87
CA LYS A 97 -2.75 11.62 21.99
C LYS A 97 -2.08 11.05 23.23
N PHE A 98 -1.12 10.14 23.07
CA PHE A 98 -0.37 9.59 24.19
C PHE A 98 0.45 10.66 24.91
N TRP A 99 1.15 11.52 24.17
CA TRP A 99 1.96 12.60 24.76
C TRP A 99 1.16 13.81 25.21
N SER A 100 -0.06 14.03 24.68
CA SER A 100 -0.88 15.19 25.03
C SER A 100 -1.19 15.29 26.54
N THR A 101 -1.28 14.16 27.23
CA THR A 101 -1.51 14.10 28.69
C THR A 101 -0.21 13.89 29.48
N ARG A 102 0.96 13.97 28.83
CA ARG A 102 2.29 13.68 29.39
C ARG A 102 3.28 14.79 29.06
N GLY A 103 2.82 16.04 29.13
CA GLY A 103 3.63 17.25 28.90
C GLY A 103 3.75 17.69 27.44
N GLY A 104 3.21 16.92 26.49
CA GLY A 104 3.29 17.23 25.06
C GLY A 104 4.73 17.21 24.52
N PHE A 105 4.89 17.75 23.32
CA PHE A 105 6.18 17.94 22.66
C PHE A 105 6.75 19.31 23.04
N LYS A 106 8.02 19.34 23.45
CA LYS A 106 8.79 20.57 23.65
C LYS A 106 9.77 20.73 22.50
N THR A 107 9.81 21.90 21.87
CA THR A 107 10.59 22.11 20.65
C THR A 107 11.34 23.43 20.67
N LYS A 108 12.53 23.45 20.06
CA LYS A 108 13.39 24.63 19.98
C LYS A 108 14.13 24.68 18.64
N VAL A 109 14.07 25.82 17.97
CA VAL A 109 14.89 26.09 16.78
C VAL A 109 16.23 26.65 17.24
N PHE A 110 17.33 26.01 16.83
CA PHE A 110 18.70 26.46 17.14
C PHE A 110 19.23 27.44 16.09
N GLY A 111 18.81 27.30 14.83
CA GLY A 111 19.20 28.21 13.77
C GLY A 111 18.38 28.02 12.50
N THR A 112 18.44 29.03 11.64
CA THR A 112 17.73 29.09 10.36
C THR A 112 18.65 29.39 9.19
N LYS A 113 19.97 29.34 9.41
CA LYS A 113 20.96 29.70 8.42
C LYS A 113 20.99 28.68 7.29
N LYS A 114 20.99 29.19 6.06
CA LYS A 114 21.17 28.42 4.84
C LYS A 114 22.49 28.81 4.21
N ILE A 115 23.00 27.96 3.32
CA ILE A 115 24.30 28.19 2.69
C ILE A 115 24.23 27.93 1.19
N GLY A 116 25.17 28.53 0.48
CA GLY A 116 25.39 28.32 -0.94
C GLY A 116 26.83 28.60 -1.30
N GLN A 117 27.25 28.09 -2.45
CA GLN A 117 28.65 28.12 -2.84
C GLN A 117 28.81 28.60 -4.28
N VAL A 118 29.83 29.41 -4.50
CA VAL A 118 30.43 29.62 -5.82
C VAL A 118 31.71 28.80 -5.85
N HIS A 119 31.77 27.82 -6.72
CA HIS A 119 32.89 26.91 -6.92
C HIS A 119 33.73 27.41 -8.09
N PHE A 120 35.03 27.55 -7.91
CA PHE A 120 35.91 28.08 -8.95
C PHE A 120 37.33 27.51 -8.90
N MET A 121 38.01 27.56 -10.04
CA MET A 121 39.41 27.17 -10.19
C MET A 121 40.30 28.40 -10.27
N PHE A 122 41.45 28.37 -9.59
CA PHE A 122 42.45 29.41 -9.61
C PHE A 122 43.86 28.80 -9.43
N ALA A 123 44.72 28.99 -10.43
CA ALA A 123 46.06 28.39 -10.48
C ALA A 123 47.20 29.33 -10.01
N GLY A 124 46.86 30.55 -9.58
CA GLY A 124 47.84 31.54 -9.13
C GLY A 124 48.22 31.42 -7.65
N ASP A 125 48.91 32.44 -7.11
CA ASP A 125 49.29 32.48 -5.71
C ASP A 125 48.09 32.72 -4.77
N LYS A 126 48.01 31.92 -3.71
CA LYS A 126 46.90 31.98 -2.75
C LYS A 126 46.75 33.36 -2.08
N LYS A 127 47.84 34.06 -1.76
CA LYS A 127 47.78 35.38 -1.14
C LYS A 127 47.22 36.42 -2.10
N ASP A 128 47.50 36.28 -3.40
CA ASP A 128 46.94 37.17 -4.41
C ASP A 128 45.42 37.00 -4.49
N LEU A 129 44.92 35.75 -4.42
CA LEU A 129 43.49 35.48 -4.35
C LEU A 129 42.85 36.01 -3.07
N GLU A 130 43.49 35.84 -1.91
CA GLU A 130 43.01 36.38 -0.63
C GLU A 130 42.92 37.91 -0.65
N ASN A 131 43.94 38.57 -1.20
CA ASN A 131 43.95 40.02 -1.40
C ASN A 131 42.85 40.48 -2.36
N TYR A 132 42.69 39.77 -3.48
CA TYR A 132 41.63 40.03 -4.46
C TYR A 132 40.25 39.89 -3.82
N PHE A 133 40.02 38.81 -3.07
CA PHE A 133 38.76 38.60 -2.34
C PHE A 133 38.48 39.71 -1.34
N ASN A 134 39.45 40.05 -0.48
CA ASN A 134 39.27 41.10 0.53
C ASN A 134 38.99 42.47 -0.08
N LYS A 135 39.67 42.80 -1.20
CA LYS A 135 39.44 44.05 -1.94
C LYS A 135 38.04 44.11 -2.56
N ASN A 136 37.56 43.00 -3.12
CA ASN A 136 36.26 42.95 -3.82
C ASN A 136 35.08 42.65 -2.88
N LYS A 137 35.31 42.29 -1.61
CA LYS A 137 34.26 41.82 -0.70
C LYS A 137 33.05 42.75 -0.62
N THR A 138 33.27 44.07 -0.50
CA THR A 138 32.19 45.07 -0.50
C THR A 138 31.41 45.10 -1.81
N GLU A 139 32.10 44.95 -2.93
CA GLU A 139 31.47 44.92 -4.25
C GLU A 139 30.66 43.63 -4.49
N LEU A 140 31.04 42.52 -3.86
CA LEU A 140 30.26 41.27 -3.91
C LEU A 140 28.89 41.46 -3.23
N PHE A 141 28.84 42.13 -2.08
CA PHE A 141 27.56 42.48 -1.45
C PHE A 141 26.77 43.45 -2.33
N ALA A 142 27.42 44.48 -2.87
CA ALA A 142 26.78 45.48 -3.73
C ALA A 142 26.16 44.85 -5.00
N ALA A 143 26.80 43.84 -5.59
CA ALA A 143 26.29 43.12 -6.75
C ALA A 143 24.93 42.44 -6.49
N THR A 144 24.64 42.08 -5.24
CA THR A 144 23.37 41.43 -4.86
C THR A 144 22.30 42.39 -4.36
N ALA A 145 22.61 43.68 -4.18
CA ALA A 145 21.74 44.63 -3.48
C ALA A 145 20.33 44.75 -4.07
N SER A 146 20.18 44.64 -5.40
CA SER A 146 18.86 44.66 -6.05
C SER A 146 18.03 43.41 -5.73
N ILE A 147 18.69 42.25 -5.58
CA ILE A 147 18.10 40.95 -5.28
C ILE A 147 17.76 40.87 -3.78
N THR A 148 18.66 41.34 -2.91
CA THR A 148 18.53 41.24 -1.45
C THR A 148 17.60 42.27 -0.83
N LYS A 149 17.33 43.39 -1.51
CA LYS A 149 16.51 44.52 -1.01
C LYS A 149 15.25 44.12 -0.25
N ASN A 150 14.44 43.22 -0.79
CA ASN A 150 13.18 42.81 -0.15
C ASN A 150 13.39 41.81 0.99
N MET A 151 14.43 40.98 0.92
CA MET A 151 14.79 40.04 1.97
C MET A 151 15.39 40.77 3.19
N GLU A 152 16.25 41.75 2.95
CA GLU A 152 16.85 42.62 3.97
C GLU A 152 15.80 43.46 4.70
N LYS A 153 14.79 43.99 3.99
CA LYS A 153 13.64 44.67 4.61
C LYS A 153 12.89 43.79 5.61
N ARG A 154 12.92 42.47 5.43
CA ARG A 154 12.31 41.47 6.34
C ARG A 154 13.30 41.01 7.41
N GLY A 155 14.51 41.56 7.44
CA GLY A 155 15.60 41.24 8.36
C GLY A 155 16.43 40.01 7.97
N GLY A 156 16.32 39.53 6.73
CA GLY A 156 17.13 38.45 6.16
C GLY A 156 18.25 38.98 5.27
N GLY A 157 18.72 38.17 4.33
CA GLY A 157 19.75 38.54 3.35
C GLY A 157 21.02 37.70 3.49
N ILE A 158 22.14 38.24 3.00
CA ILE A 158 23.46 37.61 3.11
C ILE A 158 24.06 37.96 4.47
N LEU A 159 24.45 36.94 5.23
CA LEU A 159 25.07 37.09 6.54
C LEU A 159 26.59 37.14 6.44
N ALA A 160 27.19 36.33 5.57
CA ALA A 160 28.63 36.23 5.42
C ALA A 160 29.01 35.70 4.03
N ILE A 161 30.17 36.13 3.54
CA ILE A 161 30.86 35.57 2.39
C ILE A 161 32.28 35.26 2.87
N ASN A 162 32.71 34.00 2.72
CA ASN A 162 34.01 33.50 3.15
C ASN A 162 34.72 32.80 1.98
N LEU A 163 36.01 33.05 1.79
CA LEU A 163 36.85 32.29 0.86
C LEU A 163 37.35 31.01 1.54
N ILE A 164 37.14 29.86 0.90
CA ILE A 164 37.55 28.54 1.39
C ILE A 164 38.52 27.92 0.39
N ASP A 165 39.68 27.51 0.91
CA ASP A 165 40.70 26.77 0.17
C ASP A 165 40.42 25.26 0.23
N LYS A 166 40.40 24.62 -0.94
CA LYS A 166 40.22 23.17 -1.11
C LYS A 166 41.32 22.54 -1.97
N THR A 167 42.44 23.25 -2.14
CA THR A 167 43.59 22.81 -2.94
C THR A 167 44.23 21.52 -2.43
N ASP A 168 44.07 21.20 -1.14
CA ASP A 168 44.49 19.93 -0.54
C ASP A 168 43.67 18.72 -1.02
N LYS A 169 42.45 18.94 -1.54
CA LYS A 169 41.55 17.89 -2.03
C LYS A 169 41.46 17.84 -3.56
N LEU A 170 41.55 19.00 -4.21
CA LEU A 170 41.52 19.12 -5.67
C LEU A 170 42.43 20.28 -6.07
N PRO A 171 43.45 20.07 -6.92
CA PRO A 171 44.36 21.14 -7.32
C PRO A 171 43.60 22.37 -7.83
N ASN A 172 44.05 23.56 -7.43
CA ASN A 172 43.51 24.87 -7.84
C ASN A 172 42.05 25.14 -7.42
N TYR A 173 41.45 24.32 -6.57
CA TYR A 173 40.04 24.45 -6.22
C TYR A 173 39.78 25.33 -5.00
N TYR A 174 38.88 26.30 -5.16
CA TYR A 174 38.43 27.21 -4.11
C TYR A 174 36.90 27.34 -4.11
N GLN A 175 36.36 27.86 -3.01
CA GLN A 175 34.94 28.16 -2.88
C GLN A 175 34.75 29.55 -2.27
N LEU A 176 33.80 30.33 -2.78
CA LEU A 176 33.14 31.32 -1.95
C LEU A 176 32.00 30.60 -1.22
N HIS A 177 32.07 30.55 0.10
CA HIS A 177 31.01 30.03 0.97
C HIS A 177 30.16 31.19 1.48
N ILE A 178 28.90 31.24 1.06
CA ILE A 178 27.96 32.30 1.42
C ILE A 178 26.93 31.75 2.41
N THR A 179 26.69 32.48 3.49
CA THR A 179 25.65 32.17 4.49
C THR A 179 24.49 33.14 4.37
N PHE A 180 23.26 32.63 4.44
CA PHE A 180 22.02 33.38 4.22
C PHE A 180 21.03 33.23 5.37
N GLU A 181 20.21 34.25 5.58
CA GLU A 181 18.95 34.20 6.35
C GLU A 181 17.78 34.50 5.40
N THR A 182 16.84 33.57 5.28
CA THR A 182 15.75 33.64 4.29
C THR A 182 14.36 33.77 4.92
N LYS A 183 14.29 33.94 6.25
CA LYS A 183 13.05 34.10 7.03
C LYS A 183 12.07 32.97 6.73
N ASP A 184 10.87 33.32 6.27
CA ASP A 184 9.79 32.38 6.00
C ASP A 184 9.86 31.72 4.62
N SER A 185 10.87 32.03 3.80
CA SER A 185 11.09 31.35 2.53
C SER A 185 12.11 30.23 2.67
N MET A 186 11.91 29.13 1.93
CA MET A 186 12.96 28.13 1.71
C MET A 186 14.18 28.79 1.03
N GLY A 187 13.96 29.75 0.14
CA GLY A 187 15.00 30.64 -0.37
C GLY A 187 15.88 30.09 -1.49
N ALA A 188 15.54 28.96 -2.11
CA ALA A 188 16.38 28.35 -3.15
C ALA A 188 16.68 29.30 -4.33
N ASN A 189 15.63 29.85 -4.97
CA ASN A 189 15.78 30.79 -6.08
C ASN A 189 16.53 32.06 -5.66
N PHE A 190 16.21 32.58 -4.47
CA PHE A 190 16.88 33.76 -3.92
C PHE A 190 18.38 33.54 -3.72
N ILE A 191 18.77 32.40 -3.14
CA ILE A 191 20.17 32.03 -2.92
C ILE A 191 20.87 31.88 -4.27
N ASN A 192 20.30 31.12 -5.21
CA ASN A 192 20.93 30.88 -6.52
C ASN A 192 21.15 32.19 -7.29
N SER A 193 20.15 33.08 -7.35
CA SER A 193 20.32 34.38 -8.01
C SER A 193 21.40 35.25 -7.35
N CYS A 194 21.53 35.20 -6.01
CA CYS A 194 22.62 35.88 -5.33
C CYS A 194 23.98 35.28 -5.68
N LEU A 195 24.09 33.95 -5.71
CA LEU A 195 25.34 33.26 -6.05
C LEU A 195 25.77 33.54 -7.50
N GLU A 196 24.85 33.53 -8.46
CA GLU A 196 25.12 33.87 -9.85
C GLU A 196 25.62 35.32 -10.00
N ALA A 197 25.00 36.27 -9.29
CA ALA A 197 25.44 37.67 -9.29
C ALA A 197 26.84 37.84 -8.65
N ILE A 198 27.10 37.13 -7.54
CA ILE A 198 28.41 37.11 -6.89
C ILE A 198 29.47 36.51 -7.81
N ALA A 199 29.17 35.38 -8.45
CA ALA A 199 30.07 34.68 -9.35
C ALA A 199 30.48 35.57 -10.52
N LYS A 200 29.49 36.17 -11.21
CA LYS A 200 29.74 37.10 -12.31
C LYS A 200 30.59 38.31 -11.89
N LYS A 201 30.44 38.77 -10.65
CA LYS A 201 31.22 39.90 -10.14
C LYS A 201 32.63 39.51 -9.71
N PHE A 202 32.82 38.28 -9.25
CA PHE A 202 34.09 37.76 -8.75
C PHE A 202 35.00 37.19 -9.86
N GLU A 203 34.41 36.80 -10.99
CA GLU A 203 35.11 36.29 -12.16
C GLU A 203 36.11 37.30 -12.76
N ASN A 204 37.27 36.81 -13.18
CA ASN A 204 38.29 37.58 -13.91
C ASN A 204 39.13 36.65 -14.81
N GLU A 205 40.14 37.18 -15.49
CA GLU A 205 40.99 36.44 -16.43
C GLU A 205 41.78 35.25 -15.83
N HIS A 206 41.87 35.15 -14.50
CA HIS A 206 42.57 34.09 -13.78
C HIS A 206 41.65 33.17 -12.97
N ILE A 207 40.36 33.53 -12.83
CA ILE A 207 39.37 32.80 -12.02
C ILE A 207 38.35 32.18 -12.95
N GLU A 208 38.32 30.85 -13.00
CA GLU A 208 37.32 30.11 -13.76
C GLU A 208 36.18 29.69 -12.84
N ILE A 209 35.01 30.30 -13.00
CA ILE A 209 33.79 29.87 -12.27
C ILE A 209 33.31 28.55 -12.85
N VAL A 210 33.21 27.53 -11.99
CA VAL A 210 32.72 26.20 -12.38
C VAL A 210 31.21 26.10 -12.20
N MET A 211 30.70 26.49 -11.03
CA MET A 211 29.27 26.42 -10.72
C MET A 211 28.89 27.29 -9.52
N SER A 212 27.62 27.69 -9.47
CA SER A 212 27.04 28.52 -8.40
C SER A 212 25.72 27.93 -7.96
N ILE A 213 25.65 27.37 -6.75
CA ILE A 213 24.48 26.61 -6.30
C ILE A 213 24.31 26.63 -4.78
N LEU A 214 23.07 26.62 -4.30
CA LEU A 214 22.76 26.40 -2.90
C LEU A 214 23.24 25.01 -2.41
N SER A 215 23.37 24.83 -1.10
CA SER A 215 23.56 23.50 -0.51
C SER A 215 22.36 23.07 0.33
N ASN A 216 21.90 21.84 0.13
CA ASN A 216 20.86 21.23 0.97
C ASN A 216 21.42 20.70 2.30
N PHE A 217 22.75 20.61 2.45
CA PHE A 217 23.36 20.26 3.73
C PHE A 217 23.50 21.52 4.59
N VAL A 218 22.49 21.78 5.41
CA VAL A 218 22.37 22.99 6.25
C VAL A 218 22.38 22.67 7.75
N PRO A 219 23.52 22.26 8.33
CA PRO A 219 23.60 21.83 9.73
C PRO A 219 23.27 22.94 10.75
N GLU A 220 23.31 24.22 10.33
CA GLU A 220 22.90 25.38 11.14
C GLU A 220 21.41 25.76 10.98
N CYS A 221 20.64 25.03 10.15
CA CYS A 221 19.19 25.18 10.03
C CYS A 221 18.47 24.14 10.91
N LEU A 222 18.84 24.09 12.19
CA LEU A 222 18.60 22.97 13.08
C LEU A 222 17.41 23.21 14.03
N VAL A 223 16.57 22.19 14.20
CA VAL A 223 15.50 22.17 15.21
C VAL A 223 15.59 20.91 16.06
N ARG A 224 15.16 21.05 17.32
CA ARG A 224 14.98 19.96 18.25
C ARG A 224 13.52 19.81 18.63
N ALA A 225 13.06 18.58 18.73
CA ALA A 225 11.81 18.21 19.38
C ALA A 225 12.08 17.13 20.43
N GLU A 226 11.40 17.21 21.57
CA GLU A 226 11.55 16.25 22.66
C GLU A 226 10.24 15.99 23.40
N VAL A 227 10.17 14.80 24.00
CA VAL A 227 9.11 14.37 24.92
C VAL A 227 9.76 13.76 26.15
N SER A 228 9.11 13.91 27.30
CA SER A 228 9.59 13.34 28.55
C SER A 228 8.46 13.12 29.54
N CYS A 229 8.53 12.04 30.31
CA CYS A 229 7.62 11.78 31.42
C CYS A 229 8.29 10.89 32.48
N LYS A 230 7.63 10.72 33.62
CA LYS A 230 8.05 9.68 34.58
C LYS A 230 7.84 8.30 33.95
N ILE A 231 8.73 7.36 34.26
CA ILE A 231 8.64 6.00 33.69
C ILE A 231 7.27 5.36 34.00
N ASP A 232 6.74 5.54 35.21
CA ASP A 232 5.44 5.00 35.61
C ASP A 232 4.27 5.51 34.75
N GLU A 233 4.42 6.67 34.10
CA GLU A 233 3.40 7.25 33.23
C GLU A 233 3.43 6.68 31.81
N LEU A 234 4.50 5.98 31.40
CA LEU A 234 4.60 5.38 30.06
C LEU A 234 3.51 4.33 29.79
N GLY A 235 2.96 3.76 30.86
CA GLY A 235 1.90 2.75 30.80
C GLY A 235 2.37 1.39 30.29
N GLY A 236 1.43 0.46 30.17
CA GLY A 236 1.71 -0.96 29.93
C GLY A 236 1.95 -1.73 31.23
N GLU A 237 2.07 -3.06 31.13
CA GLU A 237 2.20 -3.93 32.31
C GLU A 237 3.51 -3.73 33.08
N ASN A 238 4.59 -3.35 32.39
CA ASN A 238 5.89 -3.07 32.99
C ASN A 238 6.54 -1.85 32.32
N PRO A 239 6.23 -0.63 32.81
CA PRO A 239 6.73 0.62 32.23
C PRO A 239 8.27 0.73 32.28
N GLN A 240 8.89 0.24 33.36
CA GLN A 240 10.36 0.21 33.51
C GLN A 240 11.02 -0.61 32.40
N LYS A 241 10.57 -1.85 32.21
CA LYS A 241 11.09 -2.73 31.16
C LYS A 241 10.82 -2.18 29.76
N PHE A 242 9.69 -1.51 29.57
CA PHE A 242 9.40 -0.82 28.31
C PHE A 242 10.40 0.30 28.04
N ALA A 243 10.65 1.17 29.02
CA ALA A 243 11.63 2.25 28.91
C ALA A 243 13.03 1.71 28.58
N GLU A 244 13.50 0.70 29.32
CA GLU A 244 14.82 0.08 29.12
C GLU A 244 14.96 -0.54 27.72
N LYS A 245 13.94 -1.29 27.26
CA LYS A 245 13.93 -1.84 25.90
C LYS A 245 13.90 -0.76 24.83
N PHE A 246 13.15 0.31 25.05
CA PHE A 246 13.07 1.44 24.14
C PHE A 246 14.42 2.13 24.03
N TYR A 247 15.06 2.44 25.17
CA TYR A 247 16.41 2.98 25.23
C TYR A 247 17.40 2.08 24.49
N GLN A 248 17.38 0.78 24.75
CA GLN A 248 18.25 -0.18 24.06
C GLN A 248 18.03 -0.18 22.55
N ALA A 249 16.79 -0.11 22.08
CA ALA A 249 16.48 -0.06 20.64
C ALA A 249 17.02 1.21 19.98
N VAL A 250 16.97 2.36 20.67
CA VAL A 250 17.60 3.60 20.18
C VAL A 250 19.12 3.47 20.17
N LYS A 251 19.74 2.90 21.21
CA LYS A 251 21.19 2.64 21.24
C LYS A 251 21.66 1.73 20.11
N ILE A 252 20.90 0.69 19.77
CA ILE A 252 21.20 -0.16 18.62
C ILE A 252 21.17 0.68 17.33
N ALA A 253 20.18 1.57 17.16
CA ALA A 253 20.10 2.45 15.99
C ALA A 253 21.21 3.52 15.96
N GLU A 254 21.78 3.91 17.10
CA GLU A 254 22.93 4.81 17.14
C GLU A 254 24.24 4.12 16.70
N ILE A 255 24.36 2.82 16.94
CA ILE A 255 25.59 2.04 16.72
C ILE A 255 25.59 1.32 15.36
N GLU A 256 24.45 0.77 14.93
CA GLU A 256 24.34 -0.10 13.75
C GLU A 256 23.72 0.64 12.54
N PRO A 257 24.52 0.99 11.52
CA PRO A 257 24.05 1.71 10.34
C PRO A 257 22.85 1.07 9.63
N TYR A 258 22.79 -0.26 9.54
CA TYR A 258 21.64 -0.94 8.91
C TYR A 258 20.33 -0.63 9.65
N ARG A 259 20.38 -0.62 10.99
CA ARG A 259 19.23 -0.25 11.80
C ARG A 259 18.98 1.25 11.75
N ALA A 260 20.02 2.08 11.79
CA ALA A 260 19.94 3.53 11.73
C ALA A 260 19.17 4.00 10.49
N VAL A 261 19.44 3.41 9.31
CA VAL A 261 18.76 3.77 8.06
C VAL A 261 17.26 3.50 8.17
N THR A 262 16.85 2.31 8.61
CA THR A 262 15.42 1.99 8.79
C THR A 262 14.77 2.83 9.91
N HIS A 263 15.55 3.16 10.94
CA HIS A 263 15.11 4.01 12.04
C HIS A 263 14.81 5.43 11.57
N ASN A 264 15.70 6.01 10.78
CA ASN A 264 15.56 7.34 10.21
C ASN A 264 14.47 7.35 9.12
N LYS A 265 14.32 6.31 8.30
CA LYS A 265 13.16 6.16 7.40
C LYS A 265 11.84 6.30 8.16
N GLY A 266 11.74 5.69 9.34
CA GLY A 266 10.57 5.81 10.20
C GLY A 266 10.32 7.24 10.71
N ILE A 267 11.37 8.04 10.93
CA ILE A 267 11.25 9.48 11.20
C ILE A 267 10.70 10.19 9.95
N MET A 268 11.27 9.90 8.79
CA MET A 268 10.93 10.57 7.52
C MET A 268 9.50 10.30 7.08
N ASN A 269 8.92 9.13 7.37
CA ASN A 269 7.48 8.88 7.19
C ASN A 269 6.58 9.97 7.80
N GLY A 270 6.95 10.48 8.98
CA GLY A 270 6.22 11.57 9.63
C GLY A 270 6.56 12.93 9.05
N ILE A 271 7.83 13.18 8.76
CA ILE A 271 8.32 14.47 8.25
C ILE A 271 7.81 14.72 6.82
N ASP A 272 8.08 13.81 5.91
CA ASP A 272 7.78 13.97 4.49
C ASP A 272 6.29 14.12 4.25
N ALA A 273 5.47 13.41 5.02
CA ALA A 273 4.03 13.52 4.92
C ALA A 273 3.54 14.96 5.18
N VAL A 274 4.14 15.67 6.14
CA VAL A 274 3.78 17.07 6.45
C VAL A 274 4.46 18.04 5.47
N VAL A 275 5.69 17.74 5.03
CA VAL A 275 6.41 18.52 4.03
C VAL A 275 5.62 18.55 2.72
N LEU A 276 5.14 17.39 2.25
CA LEU A 276 4.27 17.27 1.07
C LEU A 276 2.94 17.98 1.29
N ALA A 277 2.29 17.77 2.44
CA ALA A 277 1.02 18.43 2.75
C ALA A 277 1.12 19.96 2.71
N THR A 278 2.27 20.52 3.07
CA THR A 278 2.51 21.98 3.11
C THR A 278 3.16 22.52 1.83
N GLY A 279 3.33 21.69 0.79
CA GLY A 279 3.89 22.11 -0.50
C GLY A 279 5.39 22.46 -0.45
N ASN A 280 6.13 21.89 0.49
CA ASN A 280 7.58 22.06 0.62
C ASN A 280 8.35 20.95 -0.14
N ASP A 281 9.64 21.17 -0.41
CA ASP A 281 10.49 20.21 -1.12
C ASP A 281 10.99 19.11 -0.17
N PHE A 282 10.38 17.93 -0.23
CA PHE A 282 10.78 16.78 0.59
C PHE A 282 12.16 16.22 0.24
N ARG A 283 12.64 16.35 -1.01
CA ARG A 283 13.97 15.84 -1.41
C ARG A 283 15.07 16.65 -0.73
N ALA A 284 14.89 17.96 -0.63
CA ALA A 284 15.84 18.83 0.06
C ALA A 284 15.93 18.49 1.55
N ILE A 285 14.79 18.19 2.18
CA ILE A 285 14.71 17.79 3.58
C ILE A 285 15.36 16.41 3.80
N GLU A 286 15.01 15.41 2.99
CA GLU A 286 15.59 14.06 3.04
C GLU A 286 17.12 14.08 2.88
N ALA A 287 17.62 14.76 1.84
CA ALA A 287 19.06 14.89 1.60
C ALA A 287 19.79 15.54 2.78
N GLY A 288 19.22 16.62 3.33
CA GLY A 288 19.78 17.31 4.50
C GLY A 288 19.77 16.46 5.76
N ALA A 289 18.65 15.77 6.04
CA ALA A 289 18.48 14.91 7.20
C ALA A 289 19.46 13.71 7.18
N HIS A 290 19.54 13.01 6.05
CA HIS A 290 20.44 11.87 5.91
C HIS A 290 21.91 12.24 5.86
N ALA A 291 22.28 13.38 5.27
CA ALA A 291 23.65 13.90 5.38
C ALA A 291 24.00 14.33 6.82
N TYR A 292 23.03 14.87 7.56
CA TYR A 292 23.23 15.22 8.98
C TYR A 292 23.40 13.98 9.86
N ALA A 293 22.69 12.90 9.56
CA ALA A 293 22.85 11.61 10.22
C ALA A 293 24.26 11.01 10.07
N SER A 294 25.05 11.45 9.08
CA SER A 294 26.44 11.00 8.85
C SER A 294 27.50 12.08 9.09
N LYS A 295 27.14 13.23 9.69
CA LYS A 295 28.04 14.38 9.88
C LYS A 295 29.33 14.07 10.67
N SER A 296 29.33 13.01 11.48
CA SER A 296 30.48 12.56 12.28
C SER A 296 31.34 11.51 11.58
N GLY A 297 31.05 11.17 10.32
CA GLY A 297 31.78 10.19 9.51
C GLY A 297 31.12 8.80 9.44
N GLN A 298 30.20 8.48 10.35
CA GLN A 298 29.39 7.25 10.31
C GLN A 298 27.91 7.61 10.37
N TYR A 299 27.09 6.95 9.55
CA TYR A 299 25.64 7.13 9.57
C TYR A 299 25.04 6.57 10.88
N THR A 300 24.28 7.39 11.60
CA THR A 300 23.69 7.06 12.91
C THR A 300 22.22 7.51 13.02
N SER A 301 21.57 7.26 14.16
CA SER A 301 20.20 7.71 14.42
C SER A 301 20.13 9.23 14.56
N LEU A 302 19.07 9.84 14.02
CA LEU A 302 18.74 11.26 14.24
C LEU A 302 18.05 11.51 15.59
N SER A 303 17.57 10.45 16.25
CA SER A 303 16.89 10.52 17.54
C SER A 303 17.74 9.89 18.64
N HIS A 304 17.50 10.34 19.87
CA HIS A 304 18.23 9.90 21.04
C HIS A 304 17.27 9.66 22.21
N CYS A 305 17.68 8.80 23.13
CA CYS A 305 16.90 8.45 24.32
C CYS A 305 17.80 8.43 25.55
N SER A 306 17.27 8.88 26.68
CA SER A 306 17.91 8.75 28.00
C SER A 306 16.89 8.35 29.07
N ILE A 307 17.41 7.72 30.12
CA ILE A 307 16.65 7.35 31.32
C ILE A 307 17.48 7.83 32.51
N ASP A 308 17.05 8.91 33.14
CA ASP A 308 17.79 9.57 34.21
C ASP A 308 16.83 9.86 35.37
N ASN A 309 17.18 9.46 36.59
CA ASN A 309 16.38 9.72 37.80
C ASN A 309 14.89 9.34 37.68
N GLY A 310 14.57 8.23 37.03
CA GLY A 310 13.19 7.77 36.83
C GLY A 310 12.40 8.54 35.76
N ILE A 311 13.08 9.40 34.99
CA ILE A 311 12.50 10.17 33.87
C ILE A 311 12.95 9.54 32.56
N PHE A 312 11.98 9.19 31.73
CA PHE A 312 12.21 8.82 30.34
C PHE A 312 12.25 10.08 29.48
N LYS A 313 13.28 10.23 28.66
CA LYS A 313 13.41 11.32 27.69
C LYS A 313 13.74 10.79 26.31
N PHE A 314 13.07 11.34 25.29
CA PHE A 314 13.27 10.99 23.89
C PHE A 314 13.23 12.25 23.02
N TRP A 315 14.21 12.43 22.14
CA TRP A 315 14.34 13.64 21.34
C TRP A 315 14.96 13.40 19.96
N ILE A 316 14.79 14.37 19.06
CA ILE A 316 15.37 14.40 17.72
C ILE A 316 16.05 15.75 17.49
N GLU A 317 17.17 15.75 16.78
CA GLU A 317 17.81 16.94 16.23
C GLU A 317 17.99 16.78 14.72
N ILE A 318 17.34 17.64 13.94
CA ILE A 318 17.25 17.48 12.48
C ILE A 318 17.28 18.84 11.78
N PRO A 319 18.07 19.00 10.70
CA PRO A 319 18.01 20.20 9.88
C PRO A 319 16.74 20.22 9.02
N LEU A 320 15.99 21.32 9.06
CA LEU A 320 14.74 21.47 8.31
C LEU A 320 14.68 22.83 7.59
N ALA A 321 15.17 22.88 6.36
CA ALA A 321 15.09 24.07 5.49
C ALA A 321 13.70 24.21 4.85
N LEU A 322 12.74 24.75 5.62
CA LEU A 322 11.34 24.87 5.21
C LEU A 322 10.98 26.32 4.84
N GLY A 323 9.86 26.46 4.12
CA GLY A 323 9.22 27.74 3.84
C GLY A 323 7.70 27.70 4.06
N THR A 324 7.13 28.86 4.36
CA THR A 324 5.68 29.09 4.41
C THR A 324 5.23 30.08 3.35
N VAL A 325 6.17 30.69 2.62
CA VAL A 325 5.91 31.58 1.49
C VAL A 325 6.69 31.19 0.23
N GLY A 326 6.05 31.41 -0.92
CA GLY A 326 6.63 31.19 -2.25
C GLY A 326 6.51 29.76 -2.76
N GLY A 327 6.61 29.58 -4.08
CA GLY A 327 6.46 28.28 -4.72
C GLY A 327 5.10 27.63 -4.44
N LEU A 328 5.08 26.30 -4.33
CA LEU A 328 3.85 25.53 -4.16
C LEU A 328 3.14 25.81 -2.83
N THR A 329 3.85 26.28 -1.79
CA THR A 329 3.23 26.58 -0.48
C THR A 329 2.13 27.64 -0.57
N ALA A 330 2.24 28.56 -1.54
CA ALA A 330 1.26 29.64 -1.77
C ALA A 330 0.35 29.38 -2.98
N LEU A 331 0.80 28.57 -3.94
CA LEU A 331 0.05 28.29 -5.17
C LEU A 331 -0.97 27.16 -4.96
N HIS A 332 -0.52 26.02 -4.44
CA HIS A 332 -1.35 24.81 -4.34
C HIS A 332 -2.48 25.00 -3.30
N PRO A 333 -3.77 24.80 -3.67
CA PRO A 333 -4.90 25.01 -2.76
C PRO A 333 -4.81 24.19 -1.46
N MET A 334 -4.52 22.89 -1.58
CA MET A 334 -4.33 22.03 -0.39
C MET A 334 -3.12 22.43 0.47
N ALA A 335 -2.03 22.94 -0.10
CA ALA A 335 -0.89 23.42 0.70
C ALA A 335 -1.26 24.66 1.53
N LYS A 336 -2.03 25.59 0.94
CA LYS A 336 -2.60 26.75 1.66
C LYS A 336 -3.52 26.30 2.79
N LEU A 337 -4.41 25.35 2.53
CA LEU A 337 -5.31 24.78 3.53
C LEU A 337 -4.53 24.10 4.67
N SER A 338 -3.46 23.36 4.34
CA SER A 338 -2.57 22.75 5.34
C SER A 338 -1.94 23.80 6.25
N LEU A 339 -1.41 24.88 5.69
CA LEU A 339 -0.82 25.97 6.48
C LEU A 339 -1.87 26.68 7.35
N GLU A 340 -3.10 26.82 6.86
CA GLU A 340 -4.22 27.35 7.65
C GLU A 340 -4.64 26.43 8.79
N MET A 341 -4.73 25.11 8.53
CA MET A 341 -4.99 24.08 9.54
C MET A 341 -3.91 24.08 10.63
N LEU A 342 -2.65 24.36 10.26
CA LEU A 342 -1.53 24.55 11.17
C LEU A 342 -1.49 25.94 11.84
N GLN A 343 -2.55 26.74 11.69
CA GLN A 343 -2.70 28.09 12.28
C GLN A 343 -1.69 29.11 11.73
N LYS A 344 -1.39 29.04 10.42
CA LYS A 344 -0.52 29.97 9.67
C LYS A 344 0.85 30.16 10.35
N PRO A 345 1.65 29.08 10.49
CA PRO A 345 2.92 29.14 11.20
C PRO A 345 3.95 30.00 10.45
N SER A 346 4.94 30.53 11.18
CA SER A 346 6.22 30.96 10.58
C SER A 346 7.02 29.73 10.13
N ALA A 347 8.06 29.90 9.30
CA ALA A 347 8.93 28.78 8.95
C ALA A 347 9.57 28.13 10.18
N ARG A 348 9.94 28.94 11.20
CA ARG A 348 10.44 28.43 12.48
C ARG A 348 9.43 27.57 13.23
N THR A 349 8.17 28.01 13.25
CA THR A 349 7.09 27.23 13.88
C THR A 349 6.79 25.96 13.08
N LEU A 350 6.87 26.02 11.75
CA LEU A 350 6.71 24.85 10.90
C LEU A 350 7.82 23.82 11.13
N MET A 351 9.08 24.25 11.30
CA MET A 351 10.18 23.35 11.70
C MET A 351 9.87 22.61 12.99
N GLN A 352 9.32 23.31 14.00
CA GLN A 352 8.94 22.72 15.29
C GLN A 352 7.83 21.66 15.13
N ILE A 353 6.81 21.97 14.33
CA ILE A 353 5.69 21.06 14.06
C ILE A 353 6.16 19.80 13.33
N ILE A 354 6.96 19.97 12.28
CA ILE A 354 7.45 18.86 11.47
C ILE A 354 8.43 17.98 12.26
N ALA A 355 9.31 18.57 13.07
CA ALA A 355 10.18 17.80 13.95
C ALA A 355 9.39 16.98 14.99
N ALA A 356 8.31 17.53 15.54
CA ALA A 356 7.41 16.80 16.44
C ALA A 356 6.69 15.65 15.74
N ALA A 357 6.24 15.84 14.49
CA ALA A 357 5.63 14.77 13.69
C ALA A 357 6.63 13.62 13.42
N GLY A 358 7.87 13.94 13.06
CA GLY A 358 8.94 12.95 12.90
C GLY A 358 9.25 12.18 14.19
N LEU A 359 9.36 12.89 15.32
CA LEU A 359 9.58 12.27 16.63
C LEU A 359 8.42 11.35 17.03
N ALA A 360 7.17 11.78 16.79
CA ALA A 360 5.98 10.99 17.08
C ALA A 360 5.97 9.68 16.27
N GLN A 361 6.32 9.76 14.98
CA GLN A 361 6.36 8.59 14.12
C GLN A 361 7.47 7.61 14.53
N ASN A 362 8.62 8.14 14.94
CA ASN A 362 9.72 7.31 15.42
C ASN A 362 9.40 6.63 16.75
N PHE A 363 8.76 7.35 17.68
CA PHE A 363 8.26 6.77 18.92
C PHE A 363 7.23 5.67 18.66
N ALA A 364 6.31 5.86 17.71
CA ALA A 364 5.32 4.85 17.34
C ALA A 364 5.98 3.55 16.85
N ALA A 365 6.96 3.67 15.95
CA ALA A 365 7.69 2.53 15.40
C ALA A 365 8.46 1.78 16.50
N LEU A 366 9.20 2.49 17.34
CA LEU A 366 9.96 1.89 18.45
C LEU A 366 9.04 1.24 19.48
N ARG A 367 7.91 1.88 19.82
CA ARG A 367 6.91 1.31 20.73
C ARG A 367 6.33 0.01 20.17
N ALA A 368 6.02 -0.04 18.87
CA ALA A 368 5.50 -1.26 18.25
C ALA A 368 6.54 -2.38 18.26
N LEU A 369 7.81 -2.08 17.92
CA LEU A 369 8.90 -3.05 17.87
C LEU A 369 9.29 -3.62 19.24
N THR A 370 9.18 -2.82 20.31
CA THR A 370 9.60 -3.21 21.67
C THR A 370 8.48 -3.87 22.49
N THR A 371 7.24 -3.87 21.99
CA THR A 371 6.07 -4.45 22.66
C THR A 371 5.54 -5.70 21.93
N LYS A 372 4.50 -5.57 21.11
CA LYS A 372 3.79 -6.68 20.43
C LYS A 372 4.32 -7.00 19.02
N GLY A 373 5.26 -6.20 18.51
CA GLY A 373 5.78 -6.28 17.14
C GLY A 373 5.02 -5.39 16.15
N ILE A 374 5.72 -4.90 15.11
CA ILE A 374 5.19 -3.91 14.16
C ILE A 374 4.03 -4.44 13.30
N GLN A 375 3.99 -5.75 13.05
CA GLN A 375 2.99 -6.38 12.19
C GLN A 375 1.59 -6.33 12.79
N HIS A 376 1.44 -6.46 14.11
CA HIS A 376 0.14 -6.63 14.76
C HIS A 376 -0.84 -5.46 14.49
N GLY A 377 -0.36 -4.20 14.46
CA GLY A 377 -1.18 -3.03 14.12
C GLY A 377 -1.36 -2.81 12.62
N HIS A 378 -0.34 -3.15 11.83
CA HIS A 378 -0.31 -2.95 10.37
C HIS A 378 -1.24 -3.92 9.63
N MET A 379 -1.47 -5.12 10.18
CA MET A 379 -2.26 -6.17 9.51
C MET A 379 -3.73 -5.79 9.26
N LYS A 380 -4.35 -4.94 10.10
CA LYS A 380 -5.77 -4.58 9.92
C LYS A 380 -5.99 -3.74 8.65
N MET A 381 -5.14 -2.75 8.38
CA MET A 381 -5.20 -1.98 7.14
C MET A 381 -4.68 -2.80 5.95
N HIS A 382 -3.61 -3.57 6.13
CA HIS A 382 -3.10 -4.43 5.07
C HIS A 382 -4.14 -5.45 4.59
N LEU A 383 -4.93 -6.01 5.51
CA LEU A 383 -6.06 -6.87 5.18
C LEU A 383 -7.09 -6.17 4.29
N GLN A 384 -7.45 -4.93 4.61
CA GLN A 384 -8.39 -4.14 3.80
C GLN A 384 -7.85 -3.87 2.39
N ASN A 385 -6.56 -3.60 2.25
CA ASN A 385 -5.94 -3.42 0.92
C ASN A 385 -6.02 -4.69 0.08
N ILE A 386 -5.75 -5.87 0.67
CA ILE A 386 -5.91 -7.16 -0.02
C ILE A 386 -7.39 -7.35 -0.40
N LEU A 387 -8.32 -7.12 0.52
CA LEU A 387 -9.75 -7.28 0.24
C LEU A 387 -10.24 -6.38 -0.89
N ASN A 388 -9.80 -5.12 -0.93
CA ASN A 388 -10.12 -4.19 -2.01
C ASN A 388 -9.52 -4.62 -3.35
N GLN A 389 -8.29 -5.14 -3.36
CA GLN A 389 -7.65 -5.67 -4.57
C GLN A 389 -8.45 -6.83 -5.19
N PHE A 390 -9.15 -7.63 -4.38
CA PHE A 390 -10.01 -8.72 -4.84
C PHE A 390 -11.50 -8.33 -4.93
N GLU A 391 -11.79 -7.03 -4.88
CA GLU A 391 -13.14 -6.46 -5.00
C GLU A 391 -14.12 -7.12 -4.01
N ALA A 392 -13.67 -7.36 -2.79
CA ALA A 392 -14.53 -7.93 -1.75
C ALA A 392 -15.69 -6.98 -1.44
N ASN A 393 -16.91 -7.51 -1.34
CA ASN A 393 -18.06 -6.72 -0.89
C ASN A 393 -18.03 -6.55 0.64
N GLU A 394 -18.89 -5.68 1.18
CA GLU A 394 -18.87 -5.34 2.61
C GLU A 394 -19.14 -6.56 3.52
N ALA A 395 -20.04 -7.48 3.12
CA ALA A 395 -20.31 -8.69 3.89
C ALA A 395 -19.08 -9.63 3.90
N GLU A 396 -18.39 -9.78 2.77
CA GLU A 396 -17.13 -10.53 2.70
C GLU A 396 -16.06 -9.90 3.58
N LYS A 397 -15.92 -8.56 3.55
CA LYS A 397 -14.95 -7.82 4.36
C LYS A 397 -15.21 -8.01 5.86
N GLU A 398 -16.46 -7.94 6.31
CA GLU A 398 -16.81 -8.15 7.72
C GLU A 398 -16.45 -9.56 8.19
N ILE A 399 -16.85 -10.59 7.43
CA ILE A 399 -16.58 -12.00 7.77
C ILE A 399 -15.07 -12.26 7.82
N ILE A 400 -14.32 -11.78 6.85
CA ILE A 400 -12.88 -12.00 6.76
C ILE A 400 -12.14 -11.21 7.85
N THR A 401 -12.55 -9.97 8.13
CA THR A 401 -11.95 -9.16 9.22
C THR A 401 -12.13 -9.84 10.57
N ALA A 402 -13.33 -10.35 10.87
CA ALA A 402 -13.58 -11.08 12.10
C ALA A 402 -12.76 -12.39 12.19
N TYR A 403 -12.60 -13.09 11.07
CA TYR A 403 -11.79 -14.32 11.00
C TYR A 403 -10.31 -14.07 11.35
N PHE A 404 -9.77 -12.91 10.96
CA PHE A 404 -8.35 -12.57 11.13
C PHE A 404 -8.03 -11.72 12.37
N ASP A 405 -9.00 -11.31 13.19
CA ASP A 405 -8.79 -10.46 14.39
C ASP A 405 -7.71 -10.99 15.36
N LYS A 406 -7.51 -12.31 15.41
CA LYS A 406 -6.50 -12.98 16.24
C LYS A 406 -5.62 -13.97 15.48
N ARG A 407 -5.61 -13.91 14.15
CA ARG A 407 -4.84 -14.83 13.30
C ARG A 407 -3.80 -14.05 12.51
N THR A 408 -2.67 -14.69 12.21
CA THR A 408 -1.68 -14.12 11.29
C THR A 408 -2.31 -13.96 9.91
N VAL A 409 -2.40 -12.72 9.44
CA VAL A 409 -2.85 -12.41 8.08
C VAL A 409 -1.71 -12.69 7.11
N SER A 410 -2.00 -13.41 6.04
CA SER A 410 -1.11 -13.55 4.88
C SER A 410 -1.93 -13.45 3.61
N HIS A 411 -1.32 -13.01 2.51
CA HIS A 411 -2.02 -12.86 1.23
C HIS A 411 -2.72 -14.17 0.82
N SER A 412 -2.01 -15.30 0.89
CA SER A 412 -2.57 -16.62 0.54
C SER A 412 -3.77 -17.00 1.42
N ALA A 413 -3.67 -16.81 2.74
CA ALA A 413 -4.75 -17.16 3.66
C ALA A 413 -6.01 -16.29 3.45
N VAL A 414 -5.84 -15.01 3.12
CA VAL A 414 -6.97 -14.10 2.82
C VAL A 414 -7.66 -14.52 1.54
N VAL A 415 -6.90 -14.80 0.48
CA VAL A 415 -7.44 -15.25 -0.81
C VAL A 415 -8.16 -16.59 -0.68
N GLU A 416 -7.58 -17.55 0.04
CA GLU A 416 -8.22 -18.85 0.28
C GLU A 416 -9.55 -18.70 1.01
N LYS A 417 -9.59 -17.85 2.04
CA LYS A 417 -10.82 -17.59 2.79
C LYS A 417 -11.87 -16.89 1.93
N LEU A 418 -11.48 -15.89 1.14
CA LEU A 418 -12.38 -15.20 0.22
C LEU A 418 -12.97 -16.17 -0.81
N ASN A 419 -12.13 -16.99 -1.42
CA ASN A 419 -12.57 -18.01 -2.37
C ASN A 419 -13.52 -19.03 -1.72
N SER A 420 -13.29 -19.39 -0.45
CA SER A 420 -14.21 -20.26 0.29
C SER A 420 -15.61 -19.66 0.46
N LEU A 421 -15.72 -18.33 0.60
CA LEU A 421 -17.00 -17.63 0.70
C LEU A 421 -17.70 -17.52 -0.66
N ARG A 422 -16.93 -17.46 -1.74
CA ARG A 422 -17.42 -17.33 -3.12
C ARG A 422 -17.75 -18.67 -3.81
N LYS A 423 -17.46 -19.81 -3.17
CA LYS A 423 -17.82 -21.12 -3.74
C LYS A 423 -19.36 -21.25 -3.83
N PRO A 424 -19.93 -21.54 -5.02
CA PRO A 424 -21.36 -21.78 -5.13
C PRO A 424 -21.75 -23.01 -4.31
N LYS A 425 -22.87 -22.92 -3.57
CA LYS A 425 -23.47 -24.08 -2.90
C LYS A 425 -24.10 -24.98 -3.96
N ILE A 426 -23.80 -26.27 -3.92
CA ILE A 426 -24.40 -27.26 -4.83
C ILE A 426 -25.85 -27.50 -4.39
N ASN A 427 -26.81 -27.31 -5.31
CA ASN A 427 -28.20 -27.70 -5.10
C ASN A 427 -28.32 -29.22 -5.33
N TRP A 428 -28.20 -30.02 -4.26
CA TRP A 428 -28.40 -31.47 -4.34
C TRP A 428 -29.88 -31.80 -4.52
N ILE A 429 -30.21 -32.70 -5.44
CA ILE A 429 -31.59 -33.14 -5.63
C ILE A 429 -32.01 -34.19 -4.61
N ASN A 430 -33.21 -34.00 -4.03
CA ASN A 430 -33.85 -35.04 -3.25
C ASN A 430 -34.60 -36.02 -4.17
N PHE A 431 -33.93 -37.09 -4.59
CA PHE A 431 -34.53 -38.08 -5.49
C PHE A 431 -35.69 -38.88 -4.86
N LEU A 432 -35.83 -38.84 -3.53
CA LEU A 432 -36.93 -39.50 -2.81
C LEU A 432 -38.22 -38.68 -2.83
N ASP A 433 -38.18 -37.40 -3.21
CA ASP A 433 -39.37 -36.58 -3.40
C ASP A 433 -39.94 -36.83 -4.79
N GLU A 434 -40.92 -37.73 -4.88
CA GLU A 434 -41.57 -38.11 -6.13
C GLU A 434 -42.10 -36.89 -6.89
N ASN A 435 -42.76 -35.95 -6.19
CA ASN A 435 -43.35 -34.77 -6.82
C ASN A 435 -42.28 -33.88 -7.45
N LEU A 436 -41.17 -33.67 -6.72
CA LEU A 436 -40.04 -32.91 -7.21
C LEU A 436 -39.41 -33.58 -8.44
N VAL A 437 -39.09 -34.87 -8.37
CA VAL A 437 -38.46 -35.60 -9.48
C VAL A 437 -39.37 -35.60 -10.72
N ARG A 438 -40.65 -35.91 -10.54
CA ARG A 438 -41.65 -35.93 -11.62
C ARG A 438 -41.77 -34.54 -12.27
N THR A 439 -41.92 -33.48 -11.48
CA THR A 439 -42.09 -32.11 -11.98
C THR A 439 -40.91 -31.66 -12.84
N HIS A 440 -39.69 -32.04 -12.48
CA HIS A 440 -38.49 -31.65 -13.22
C HIS A 440 -38.30 -32.50 -14.48
N LEU A 441 -38.46 -33.83 -14.39
CA LEU A 441 -38.28 -34.72 -15.54
C LEU A 441 -39.38 -34.52 -16.60
N SER A 442 -40.62 -34.20 -16.21
CA SER A 442 -41.71 -33.91 -17.14
C SER A 442 -41.50 -32.63 -17.98
N LYS A 443 -40.47 -31.81 -17.67
CA LYS A 443 -40.05 -30.69 -18.54
C LYS A 443 -39.33 -31.16 -19.81
N LEU A 444 -38.81 -32.39 -19.81
CA LEU A 444 -38.08 -32.96 -20.93
C LEU A 444 -39.03 -33.50 -22.00
N ASN A 445 -38.57 -33.45 -23.25
CA ASN A 445 -39.24 -33.99 -24.42
C ASN A 445 -38.20 -34.64 -25.37
N THR A 446 -38.66 -35.23 -26.47
CA THR A 446 -37.81 -35.96 -27.43
C THR A 446 -36.78 -35.08 -28.16
N ILE A 447 -36.92 -33.75 -28.11
CA ILE A 447 -35.99 -32.78 -28.70
C ILE A 447 -35.08 -32.11 -27.66
N SER A 448 -35.16 -32.50 -26.38
CA SER A 448 -34.32 -31.92 -25.32
C SER A 448 -32.88 -32.41 -25.45
N GLU A 449 -31.95 -31.47 -25.63
CA GLU A 449 -30.52 -31.75 -25.78
C GLU A 449 -29.78 -31.75 -24.42
N PRO A 450 -28.82 -32.65 -24.21
CA PRO A 450 -27.99 -32.63 -23.01
C PRO A 450 -26.91 -31.52 -23.09
N ASN A 451 -26.68 -30.83 -21.97
CA ASN A 451 -25.55 -29.91 -21.77
C ASN A 451 -24.19 -30.62 -21.85
N PHE A 452 -24.15 -31.92 -21.53
CA PHE A 452 -22.96 -32.77 -21.63
C PHE A 452 -23.33 -34.26 -21.76
N GLY A 453 -22.46 -35.10 -22.31
CA GLY A 453 -22.73 -36.54 -22.54
C GLY A 453 -23.54 -36.81 -23.81
N SER A 454 -23.84 -38.09 -24.08
CA SER A 454 -24.41 -38.56 -25.36
C SER A 454 -25.82 -39.14 -25.28
N MET A 455 -26.38 -39.35 -24.08
CA MET A 455 -27.74 -39.87 -23.91
C MET A 455 -28.77 -38.79 -24.25
N ASN A 456 -29.81 -39.15 -25.00
CA ASN A 456 -31.00 -38.31 -25.14
C ASN A 456 -31.83 -38.32 -23.83
N ALA A 457 -32.82 -37.44 -23.74
CA ALA A 457 -33.62 -37.27 -22.52
C ALA A 457 -34.26 -38.57 -22.02
N GLN A 458 -34.84 -39.37 -22.92
CA GLN A 458 -35.48 -40.63 -22.55
C GLN A 458 -34.44 -41.67 -22.09
N GLN A 459 -33.32 -41.79 -22.81
CA GLN A 459 -32.21 -42.69 -22.45
C GLN A 459 -31.64 -42.35 -21.07
N MET A 460 -31.54 -41.07 -20.71
CA MET A 460 -31.08 -40.64 -19.39
C MET A 460 -32.05 -41.08 -18.29
N ILE A 461 -33.36 -40.95 -18.49
CA ILE A 461 -34.38 -41.36 -17.51
C ILE A 461 -34.37 -42.88 -17.34
N GLU A 462 -34.30 -43.61 -18.45
CA GLU A 462 -34.18 -45.08 -18.45
C GLU A 462 -32.87 -45.54 -17.80
N HIS A 463 -31.78 -44.78 -17.95
CA HIS A 463 -30.52 -45.02 -17.27
C HIS A 463 -30.64 -44.84 -15.75
N LEU A 464 -31.27 -43.76 -15.29
CA LEU A 464 -31.56 -43.56 -13.86
C LEU A 464 -32.40 -44.72 -13.30
N SER A 465 -33.39 -45.19 -14.07
CA SER A 465 -34.22 -46.34 -13.66
C SER A 465 -33.39 -47.60 -13.55
N ALA A 466 -32.58 -47.91 -14.58
CA ALA A 466 -31.73 -49.09 -14.60
C ALA A 466 -30.74 -49.11 -13.44
N VAL A 467 -30.09 -47.99 -13.11
CA VAL A 467 -29.17 -47.92 -11.96
C VAL A 467 -29.93 -48.08 -10.63
N THR A 468 -31.15 -47.56 -10.54
CA THR A 468 -32.02 -47.76 -9.37
C THR A 468 -32.48 -49.22 -9.19
N GLN A 469 -32.65 -49.96 -10.29
CA GLN A 469 -32.92 -51.41 -10.26
C GLN A 469 -31.76 -52.22 -9.66
N ILE A 470 -30.52 -51.74 -9.80
CA ILE A 470 -29.39 -52.35 -9.08
C ILE A 470 -29.59 -52.18 -7.58
N ALA A 471 -29.88 -50.94 -7.14
CA ALA A 471 -30.04 -50.61 -5.73
C ALA A 471 -31.18 -51.41 -5.06
N ASN A 472 -32.30 -51.60 -5.76
CA ASN A 472 -33.44 -52.33 -5.21
C ASN A 472 -33.34 -53.86 -5.36
N GLY A 473 -32.38 -54.35 -6.16
CA GLY A 473 -32.11 -55.78 -6.37
C GLY A 473 -32.88 -56.41 -7.53
N ASN A 474 -33.68 -55.63 -8.28
CA ASN A 474 -34.35 -56.08 -9.50
C ASN A 474 -33.35 -56.35 -10.64
N TRP A 475 -32.16 -55.76 -10.59
CA TRP A 475 -31.05 -56.08 -11.49
C TRP A 475 -29.81 -56.51 -10.72
N VAL A 476 -29.53 -57.81 -10.72
CA VAL A 476 -28.35 -58.37 -10.06
C VAL A 476 -27.12 -58.20 -10.95
N VAL A 477 -26.22 -57.31 -10.55
CA VAL A 477 -24.94 -57.09 -11.25
C VAL A 477 -23.84 -57.86 -10.54
N ASN A 478 -23.42 -58.99 -11.12
CA ASN A 478 -22.35 -59.85 -10.59
C ASN A 478 -20.95 -59.25 -10.84
N ARG A 479 -20.59 -58.20 -10.09
CA ARG A 479 -19.27 -57.53 -10.14
C ARG A 479 -18.61 -57.59 -8.77
N PHE A 480 -17.41 -58.18 -8.71
CA PHE A 480 -16.59 -58.19 -7.50
C PHE A 480 -15.79 -56.88 -7.37
N VAL A 481 -15.88 -56.23 -6.20
CA VAL A 481 -15.07 -55.07 -5.82
C VAL A 481 -14.31 -55.46 -4.55
N SER A 482 -12.98 -55.37 -4.56
CA SER A 482 -12.17 -55.72 -3.39
C SER A 482 -12.35 -54.72 -2.24
N ASP A 483 -12.23 -55.19 -1.01
CA ASP A 483 -12.35 -54.38 0.21
C ASP A 483 -11.43 -53.15 0.19
N GLU A 484 -10.21 -53.29 -0.33
CA GLU A 484 -9.26 -52.18 -0.50
C GLU A 484 -9.80 -51.08 -1.43
N LYS A 485 -10.45 -51.46 -2.55
CA LYS A 485 -11.07 -50.49 -3.48
C LYS A 485 -12.30 -49.85 -2.85
N THR A 486 -13.09 -50.59 -2.10
CA THR A 486 -14.26 -50.09 -1.36
C THR A 486 -13.84 -49.09 -0.30
N ALA A 487 -12.87 -49.43 0.56
CA ALA A 487 -12.35 -48.55 1.60
C ALA A 487 -11.80 -47.23 1.04
N ARG A 488 -11.20 -47.27 -0.16
CA ARG A 488 -10.70 -46.07 -0.84
C ARG A 488 -11.80 -45.21 -1.47
N ARG A 489 -12.86 -45.82 -2.02
CA ARG A 489 -13.88 -45.12 -2.82
C ARG A 489 -15.08 -44.68 -2.01
N LYS A 490 -15.53 -45.47 -1.05
CA LYS A 490 -16.71 -45.20 -0.21
C LYS A 490 -16.66 -43.85 0.52
N PRO A 491 -15.50 -43.36 1.02
CA PRO A 491 -15.41 -42.03 1.63
C PRO A 491 -15.89 -40.87 0.74
N PHE A 492 -15.81 -41.00 -0.59
CA PHE A 492 -16.30 -39.99 -1.54
C PHE A 492 -17.79 -39.67 -1.34
N LEU A 493 -18.60 -40.67 -0.97
CA LEU A 493 -20.05 -40.50 -0.74
C LEU A 493 -20.35 -39.52 0.40
N ASN A 494 -19.40 -39.31 1.32
CA ASN A 494 -19.51 -38.40 2.45
C ASN A 494 -18.90 -37.00 2.19
N THR A 495 -18.47 -36.71 0.97
CA THR A 495 -17.91 -35.40 0.59
C THR A 495 -18.91 -34.56 -0.20
N ASP A 496 -18.70 -33.25 -0.27
CA ASP A 496 -19.46 -32.35 -1.18
C ASP A 496 -18.98 -32.41 -2.63
N ALA A 497 -18.09 -33.36 -2.99
CA ALA A 497 -17.61 -33.49 -4.36
C ALA A 497 -18.68 -34.08 -5.29
N GLU A 498 -18.75 -33.57 -6.53
CA GLU A 498 -19.66 -34.03 -7.57
C GLU A 498 -19.07 -35.20 -8.39
N LEU A 499 -19.93 -35.95 -9.07
CA LEU A 499 -19.50 -36.91 -10.09
C LEU A 499 -18.92 -36.15 -11.29
N GLN A 500 -17.73 -36.56 -11.74
CA GLN A 500 -17.04 -35.92 -12.86
C GLN A 500 -17.76 -36.16 -14.18
N ILE A 501 -17.87 -35.11 -15.01
CA ILE A 501 -18.37 -35.21 -16.39
C ILE A 501 -17.45 -36.12 -17.19
N GLY A 502 -18.04 -37.09 -17.91
CA GLY A 502 -17.29 -38.06 -18.73
C GLY A 502 -16.77 -39.27 -17.95
N PHE A 503 -17.13 -39.44 -16.68
CA PHE A 503 -16.83 -40.66 -15.93
C PHE A 503 -17.49 -41.88 -16.57
N LYS A 504 -16.68 -42.80 -17.12
CA LYS A 504 -17.15 -44.07 -17.69
C LYS A 504 -17.17 -45.16 -16.62
N ALA A 505 -18.36 -45.59 -16.24
CA ALA A 505 -18.55 -46.77 -15.41
C ALA A 505 -18.22 -48.03 -16.23
N SER A 506 -17.10 -48.68 -15.94
CA SER A 506 -16.59 -49.91 -16.62
C SER A 506 -17.54 -51.13 -16.63
N PHE A 507 -18.76 -50.99 -16.09
CA PHE A 507 -19.77 -52.04 -15.96
C PHE A 507 -21.06 -51.81 -16.74
N LEU A 508 -21.21 -50.64 -17.36
CA LEU A 508 -22.26 -50.37 -18.34
C LEU A 508 -21.64 -50.54 -19.73
N GLU A 509 -22.40 -51.14 -20.67
CA GLU A 509 -21.97 -51.25 -22.07
C GLU A 509 -21.66 -49.85 -22.63
N GLU A 510 -20.67 -49.77 -23.51
CA GLU A 510 -20.49 -48.55 -24.29
C GLU A 510 -21.69 -48.45 -25.22
N GLU A 511 -22.47 -47.37 -25.08
CA GLU A 511 -23.27 -46.63 -26.07
C GLU A 511 -24.38 -45.88 -25.30
N PRO A 512 -25.05 -44.87 -25.88
CA PRO A 512 -26.42 -44.63 -25.43
C PRO A 512 -27.26 -45.88 -25.77
N ASN A 513 -27.79 -46.57 -24.74
CA ASN A 513 -28.57 -47.81 -24.89
C ASN A 513 -29.83 -47.62 -25.76
N GLU A 514 -30.32 -48.71 -26.37
CA GLU A 514 -31.63 -48.74 -27.04
C GLU A 514 -32.76 -48.38 -26.07
N LEU A 515 -33.77 -47.65 -26.56
CA LEU A 515 -34.94 -47.24 -25.77
C LEU A 515 -35.79 -48.45 -25.39
N LYS A 516 -36.11 -48.59 -24.11
CA LYS A 516 -36.95 -49.65 -23.56
C LYS A 516 -38.44 -49.30 -23.56
N PHE A 517 -38.77 -48.03 -23.39
CA PHE A 517 -40.16 -47.56 -23.31
C PHE A 517 -40.58 -46.81 -24.58
N ASN A 518 -41.90 -46.71 -24.83
CA ASN A 518 -42.42 -46.03 -26.01
C ASN A 518 -42.52 -44.51 -25.80
N SER A 519 -42.39 -44.03 -24.56
CA SER A 519 -42.43 -42.60 -24.25
C SER A 519 -41.62 -42.22 -23.01
N ILE A 520 -41.23 -40.94 -22.93
CA ILE A 520 -40.61 -40.33 -21.74
C ILE A 520 -41.50 -40.50 -20.51
N GLN A 521 -42.83 -40.41 -20.66
CA GLN A 521 -43.75 -40.54 -19.54
C GLN A 521 -43.72 -41.96 -18.94
N GLU A 522 -43.71 -42.99 -19.79
CA GLU A 522 -43.55 -44.39 -19.35
C GLU A 522 -42.20 -44.59 -18.64
N ALA A 523 -41.12 -44.00 -19.14
CA ALA A 523 -39.80 -44.08 -18.50
C ALA A 523 -39.76 -43.37 -17.13
N ILE A 524 -40.45 -42.23 -16.98
CA ILE A 524 -40.58 -41.53 -15.69
C ILE A 524 -41.38 -42.38 -14.70
N ASP A 525 -42.48 -42.97 -15.14
CA ASP A 525 -43.34 -43.78 -14.28
C ASP A 525 -42.62 -45.05 -13.79
N ASP A 526 -41.83 -45.70 -14.65
CA ASP A 526 -40.96 -46.81 -14.23
C ASP A 526 -39.89 -46.34 -13.23
N LEU A 527 -39.16 -45.26 -13.52
CA LEU A 527 -38.14 -44.71 -12.61
C LEU A 527 -38.70 -44.48 -11.20
N LEU A 528 -39.86 -43.82 -11.10
CA LEU A 528 -40.50 -43.53 -9.82
C LEU A 528 -40.98 -44.81 -9.12
N GLY A 529 -41.48 -45.78 -9.88
CA GLY A 529 -41.76 -47.13 -9.38
C GLY A 529 -40.51 -47.79 -8.79
N GLN A 530 -39.37 -47.74 -9.48
CA GLN A 530 -38.11 -48.30 -8.99
C GLN A 530 -37.58 -47.60 -7.73
N VAL A 531 -37.76 -46.28 -7.63
CA VAL A 531 -37.43 -45.51 -6.41
C VAL A 531 -38.32 -45.93 -5.24
N ALA A 532 -39.63 -46.12 -5.47
CA ALA A 532 -40.55 -46.60 -4.43
C ALA A 532 -40.18 -48.02 -3.96
N ILE A 533 -39.81 -48.92 -4.89
CA ILE A 533 -39.34 -50.26 -4.55
C ILE A 533 -38.01 -50.18 -3.78
N PHE A 534 -37.08 -49.31 -4.19
CA PHE A 534 -35.83 -49.07 -3.46
C PHE A 534 -36.10 -48.70 -2.00
N VAL A 535 -36.98 -47.73 -1.73
CA VAL A 535 -37.33 -47.38 -0.35
C VAL A 535 -37.95 -48.56 0.38
N LYS A 536 -38.89 -49.27 -0.26
CA LYS A 536 -39.60 -50.40 0.34
C LYS A 536 -38.65 -51.53 0.75
N VAL A 537 -37.76 -51.99 -0.14
CA VAL A 537 -36.90 -53.16 0.13
C VAL A 537 -35.89 -52.93 1.26
N PHE A 538 -35.46 -51.69 1.49
CA PHE A 538 -34.59 -51.33 2.62
C PHE A 538 -35.38 -50.96 3.88
N THR A 539 -36.67 -50.61 3.75
CA THR A 539 -37.57 -50.45 4.91
C THR A 539 -38.00 -51.80 5.48
N ASP A 540 -38.24 -52.78 4.60
CA ASP A 540 -38.63 -54.15 4.96
C ASP A 540 -37.46 -54.95 5.59
N ASP A 541 -36.20 -54.59 5.28
CA ASP A 541 -34.98 -55.14 5.88
C ASP A 541 -33.90 -54.05 6.04
N ASP A 542 -33.75 -53.54 7.26
CA ASP A 542 -32.85 -52.44 7.62
C ASP A 542 -31.36 -52.83 7.60
N LYS A 543 -31.06 -54.14 7.57
CA LYS A 543 -29.71 -54.70 7.43
C LYS A 543 -29.39 -55.11 6.00
N ARG A 544 -30.32 -54.92 5.07
CA ARG A 544 -30.12 -55.22 3.66
C ARG A 544 -28.92 -54.45 3.14
N THR A 545 -28.11 -55.14 2.35
CA THR A 545 -27.02 -54.57 1.59
C THR A 545 -27.13 -55.02 0.14
N VAL A 546 -26.73 -54.15 -0.78
CA VAL A 546 -26.71 -54.47 -2.21
C VAL A 546 -25.39 -53.99 -2.81
N VAL A 547 -24.77 -54.85 -3.61
CA VAL A 547 -23.45 -54.60 -4.21
C VAL A 547 -23.56 -53.53 -5.30
N HIS A 548 -22.94 -52.38 -5.07
CA HIS A 548 -22.71 -51.37 -6.10
C HIS A 548 -21.47 -51.73 -6.93
N PRO A 549 -21.54 -51.80 -8.28
CA PRO A 549 -20.44 -52.25 -9.13
C PRO A 549 -19.13 -51.45 -9.05
N PHE A 550 -19.17 -50.24 -8.49
CA PHE A 550 -18.00 -49.37 -8.25
C PHE A 550 -17.56 -49.23 -6.78
N PHE A 551 -18.51 -49.18 -5.84
CA PHE A 551 -18.25 -48.88 -4.43
C PHE A 551 -18.25 -50.14 -3.55
N GLY A 552 -18.65 -51.30 -4.09
CA GLY A 552 -18.81 -52.53 -3.33
C GLY A 552 -20.14 -52.56 -2.57
N GLU A 553 -20.19 -53.26 -1.45
CA GLU A 553 -21.41 -53.45 -0.66
C GLU A 553 -21.87 -52.14 0.02
N LEU A 554 -23.09 -51.71 -0.31
CA LEU A 554 -23.70 -50.48 0.21
C LEU A 554 -25.01 -50.82 0.95
N ASN A 555 -25.22 -50.16 2.08
CA ASN A 555 -26.50 -50.14 2.80
C ASN A 555 -27.40 -49.01 2.27
N PHE A 556 -28.54 -48.79 2.91
CA PHE A 556 -29.50 -47.75 2.52
C PHE A 556 -28.89 -46.33 2.47
N ASP A 557 -28.18 -45.90 3.51
CA ASP A 557 -27.60 -44.55 3.61
C ASP A 557 -26.53 -44.32 2.54
N ASP A 558 -25.68 -45.32 2.30
CA ASP A 558 -24.66 -45.26 1.26
C ASP A 558 -25.27 -45.21 -0.15
N TRP A 559 -26.31 -46.02 -0.43
CA TRP A 559 -27.05 -45.98 -1.68
C TRP A 559 -27.78 -44.65 -1.87
N GLN A 560 -28.39 -44.11 -0.81
CA GLN A 560 -29.06 -42.81 -0.85
C GLN A 560 -28.06 -41.70 -1.20
N LYS A 561 -26.89 -41.67 -0.56
CA LYS A 561 -25.84 -40.68 -0.85
C LYS A 561 -25.34 -40.79 -2.30
N PHE A 562 -25.16 -42.00 -2.81
CA PHE A 562 -24.81 -42.20 -4.21
C PHE A 562 -25.91 -41.70 -5.15
N GLN A 563 -27.17 -42.08 -4.91
CA GLN A 563 -28.30 -41.71 -5.77
C GLN A 563 -28.55 -40.20 -5.77
N VAL A 564 -28.41 -39.51 -4.63
CA VAL A 564 -28.45 -38.04 -4.60
C VAL A 564 -27.41 -37.44 -5.55
N LYS A 565 -26.16 -37.94 -5.52
CA LYS A 565 -25.09 -37.46 -6.40
C LYS A 565 -25.34 -37.83 -7.87
N HIS A 566 -25.84 -39.03 -8.14
CA HIS A 566 -26.12 -39.55 -9.48
C HIS A 566 -27.30 -38.84 -10.15
N PHE A 567 -28.43 -38.69 -9.46
CA PHE A 567 -29.56 -37.90 -9.93
C PHE A 567 -29.16 -36.43 -10.13
N THR A 568 -28.43 -35.82 -9.20
CA THR A 568 -27.96 -34.43 -9.34
C THR A 568 -27.12 -34.27 -10.61
N HIS A 569 -26.22 -35.22 -10.90
CA HIS A 569 -25.40 -35.20 -12.12
C HIS A 569 -26.25 -35.20 -13.39
N HIS A 570 -27.26 -36.08 -13.49
CA HIS A 570 -28.11 -36.17 -14.67
C HIS A 570 -29.15 -35.04 -14.78
N PHE A 571 -29.56 -34.45 -13.66
CA PHE A 571 -30.39 -33.24 -13.70
C PHE A 571 -29.57 -32.04 -14.20
N LYS A 572 -28.30 -31.91 -13.81
CA LYS A 572 -27.38 -30.92 -14.41
C LYS A 572 -27.13 -31.19 -15.90
N GLN A 573 -27.06 -32.46 -16.28
CA GLN A 573 -26.91 -32.87 -17.68
C GLN A 573 -27.98 -32.25 -18.58
N PHE A 574 -29.20 -32.02 -18.09
CA PHE A 574 -30.29 -31.42 -18.87
C PHE A 574 -30.74 -30.05 -18.34
N GLY A 575 -29.93 -29.38 -17.50
CA GLY A 575 -30.23 -28.03 -17.01
C GLY A 575 -31.48 -27.95 -16.15
N LEU A 576 -31.77 -28.99 -15.36
CA LEU A 576 -32.96 -29.10 -14.53
C LEU A 576 -32.79 -28.53 -13.10
N LEU A 577 -31.61 -28.04 -12.71
CA LEU A 577 -31.31 -27.56 -11.34
C LEU A 577 -31.03 -26.06 -11.24
#